data_AF-A0A821MTI7-F1
#
_entry.id   AF-A0A821MTI7-F1
#
_cell.length_a   1.000
_cell.length_b   1.000
_cell.length_c   1.000
_cell.angle_alpha   90.00
_cell.angle_beta   90.00
_cell.angle_gamma   90.00
#
_symmetry.space_group_name_H-M   'P 1'
#
loop_
_entity.id
_entity.type
_entity.pdbx_description
1 polymer ?
#
loop_
_entity_poly.entity_id
_entity_poly.type
_entity_poly.pdbx_seq_one_letter_code
_entity_poly.pdbx_strand_id
1 'polypeptide(L)' 'MEKYKIIKQLGDGTYGSVLLAQVKDSPQEKVAIKR' A
#
# COMPACT_ATOMS: atom_id res chain seq x y z
N MET A 1 -4.90 3.45 -8.89
CA MET A 1 -3.68 2.85 -8.27
C MET A 1 -2.37 3.37 -8.87
N GLU A 2 -2.38 4.19 -9.93
CA GLU A 2 -1.14 4.64 -10.59
C GLU A 2 -0.26 5.58 -9.76
N LYS A 3 -0.80 6.23 -8.71
CA LYS A 3 -0.06 7.13 -7.80
C LYS A 3 0.77 6.43 -6.72
N TYR A 4 0.52 5.15 -6.47
CA TYR A 4 1.12 4.42 -5.35
C TYR A 4 1.95 3.25 -5.85
N LYS A 5 3.17 3.11 -5.33
CA LYS A 5 4.01 1.94 -5.53
C LYS A 5 3.79 0.99 -4.36
N ILE A 6 3.22 -0.19 -4.62
CA ILE A 6 3.08 -1.24 -3.60
C ILE A 6 4.49 -1.74 -3.24
N ILE A 7 4.79 -1.78 -1.95
CA ILE A 7 6.08 -2.24 -1.41
C ILE A 7 5.96 -3.67 -0.88
N LYS A 8 4.98 -3.89 0.02
CA LYS A 8 4.88 -5.14 0.76
C LYS A 8 3.46 -5.36 1.30
N GLN A 9 3.03 -6.60 1.42
CA GLN A 9 1.82 -6.95 2.16
C GLN A 9 2.06 -6.93 3.67
N LEU A 10 1.21 -6.21 4.40
CA LEU A 10 1.28 -6.07 5.86
C LEU A 10 0.33 -7.06 6.56
N GLY A 11 -0.79 -7.38 5.93
CA GLY A 11 -1.77 -8.30 6.49
C GLY A 11 -2.69 -8.89 5.43
N ASP A 12 -3.26 -10.04 5.76
CA ASP A 12 -4.22 -10.76 4.93
C ASP A 12 -5.39 -11.21 5.81
N GLY A 13 -6.59 -11.27 5.24
CA GLY A 13 -7.76 -11.74 5.95
C GLY A 13 -8.91 -12.07 5.00
N THR A 14 -9.96 -12.67 5.56
CA THR A 14 -11.11 -13.20 4.80
C THR A 14 -11.75 -12.18 3.87
N TYR A 15 -11.71 -10.89 4.22
CA TYR A 15 -12.36 -9.80 3.48
C TYR A 15 -11.39 -8.93 2.68
N GLY A 16 -10.11 -9.31 2.59
CA GLY A 16 -9.12 -8.56 1.83
C GLY A 16 -7.75 -8.49 2.49
N SER A 17 -6.88 -7.72 1.86
CA SER A 17 -5.47 -7.60 2.24
C SER A 17 -5.10 -6.14 2.51
N VAL A 18 -4.11 -5.93 3.38
CA VAL A 18 -3.55 -4.60 3.64
C VAL A 18 -2.14 -4.54 3.06
N LEU A 19 -1.91 -3.56 2.20
CA LEU A 19 -0.66 -3.37 1.47
C LEU A 19 0.02 -2.08 1.92
N LEU A 20 1.30 -2.15 2.23
CA LEU A 20 2.16 -0.98 2.35
C LEU A 20 2.44 -0.44 0.95
N ALA A 21 2.15 0.84 0.74
CA ALA A 21 2.47 1.54 -0.48
C ALA A 21 3.22 2.85 -0.19
N GLN A 22 3.95 3.34 -1.18
CA GLN A 22 4.65 4.61 -1.17
C GLN A 22 4.10 5.51 -2.27
N VAL A 23 3.96 6.80 -1.97
CA VAL A 23 3.54 7.79 -2.97
C VAL A 23 4.67 7.97 -3.97
N LYS A 24 4.37 7.84 -5.28
CA LYS A 24 5.42 7.95 -6.31
C LYS A 24 6.07 9.34 -6.34
N ASP A 25 5.27 10.38 -6.14
CA ASP A 25 5.73 11.77 -6.17
C ASP A 25 6.41 12.22 -4.85
N SER A 26 6.13 11.50 -3.75
CA SER A 26 6.68 11.76 -2.42
C SER A 26 7.22 10.46 -1.79
N PRO A 27 8.45 10.03 -2.13
CA PRO A 27 8.99 8.75 -1.67
C PRO A 27 9.13 8.63 -0.14
N GLN A 28 9.13 9.75 0.59
CA GLN A 28 9.18 9.72 2.05
C GLN A 28 7.83 9.36 2.68
N GLU A 29 6.74 9.52 1.93
CA GLU A 29 5.39 9.23 2.39
C GLU A 29 5.01 7.78 2.10
N LYS A 30 4.61 7.09 3.18
CA LYS A 30 4.13 5.71 3.14
C LYS A 30 2.69 5.65 3.67
N VAL A 31 1.87 4.85 3.02
CA VAL A 31 0.46 4.67 3.34
C VAL A 31 0.10 3.18 3.36
N ALA A 32 -0.92 2.82 4.15
CA ALA A 32 -1.51 1.49 4.14
C ALA A 32 -2.78 1.51 3.29
N ILE A 33 -2.86 0.62 2.31
CA ILE A 33 -4.02 0.48 1.41
C ILE A 33 -4.72 -0.82 1.74
N LYS A 34 -5.99 -0.74 2.13
CA LYS A 34 -6.88 -1.91 2.23
C LYS A 34 -7.44 -2.21 0.84
N ARG A 35 -7.28 -3.45 0.39
CA ARG A 35 -7.75 -3.96 -0.90
C ARG A 35 -8.69 -5.13 -0.68
#